data_AF-A0A0F9IF85-F1
#
_entry.id   AF-A0A0F9IF85-F1
#
_cell.length_a   1.000
_cell.length_b   1.000
_cell.length_c   1.000
_cell.angle_alpha   90.00
_cell.angle_beta   90.00
_cell.angle_gamma   90.00
#
_symmetry.space_group_name_H-M   'P 1'
#
loop_
_entity.id
_entity.type
_entity.pdbx_description
1 polymer ?
#
loop_
_entity_poly.entity_id
_entity_poly.type
_entity_poly.pdbx_seq_one_letter_code
_entity_poly.pdbx_strand_id
1 'polypeptide(L)'
;MSDKINLIIEEAEALRDLEELIRKPIPRVEDIKESTFGVKIDGDHITMLMLDGKVLKKKMGKKLKILPESIGNLTSLSLLFLRDNILKTIPESIGNLTSLEYLNFRSNKLEVIPESIGNLKLLKTLLLGSNPLKSIPESIGNLSSLKELYLTGAKLTMLPESIGNLSSLRYLSLENDQLTTLPESIGNLSSLRTLLLGENRLEVLPETIGNLKSLRVLRLVGNDLTTLPESFKNLTSLKSLFLWRNKIKELPKAVIQLESLQTLRWDESETPITYKASVEEPTSLRSSVMGELKKTLPFNKTSVNKPISLRSAVMSDLKEALPLQKSGNYLQKPDVEETREREIEKEKRKVELEKVKDALKKTNQVKFLVNITELEDIKKYASISHQTQSEFIRSSIREKISFLEEKLTPQEFKEKIANDKEEKKEQENKLRLKELQKIRKILRKLE
;
A
#
# COMPACT_ATOMS: atom_id res chain seq x y z
N MET A 1 22.84 29.83 -28.30
CA MET A 1 23.77 28.70 -28.53
C MET A 1 24.62 28.47 -27.30
N SER A 2 25.29 29.51 -26.78
CA SER A 2 26.00 29.45 -25.48
C SER A 2 25.15 28.79 -24.40
N ASP A 3 23.91 29.24 -24.24
CA ASP A 3 22.92 28.79 -23.24
C ASP A 3 22.72 27.26 -23.21
N LYS A 4 22.69 26.60 -24.38
CA LYS A 4 22.62 25.13 -24.47
C LYS A 4 23.92 24.45 -24.05
N ILE A 5 25.06 25.03 -24.41
CA ILE A 5 26.39 24.53 -24.05
C ILE A 5 26.61 24.69 -22.54
N ASN A 6 26.21 25.84 -21.97
CA ASN A 6 26.25 26.11 -20.55
C ASN A 6 25.44 25.07 -19.76
N LEU A 7 24.18 24.80 -20.15
CA LEU A 7 23.35 23.78 -19.50
C LEU A 7 23.99 22.38 -19.56
N ILE A 8 24.60 21.99 -20.69
CA ILE A 8 25.31 20.70 -20.80
C ILE A 8 26.55 20.65 -19.88
N ILE A 9 27.25 21.77 -19.68
CA ILE A 9 28.36 21.88 -18.72
C ILE A 9 27.82 21.77 -17.28
N GLU A 10 26.78 22.52 -16.93
CA GLU A 10 26.14 22.52 -15.61
C GLU A 10 25.58 21.13 -15.24
N GLU A 11 25.01 20.40 -16.21
CA GLU A 11 24.58 18.99 -16.04
C GLU A 11 25.78 18.04 -15.84
N ALA A 12 26.90 18.25 -16.54
CA ALA A 12 28.11 17.44 -16.40
C ALA A 12 28.87 17.71 -15.09
N GLU A 13 28.84 18.93 -14.58
CA GLU A 13 29.37 19.30 -13.26
C GLU A 13 28.53 18.68 -12.14
N ALA A 14 27.21 18.73 -12.24
CA ALA A 14 26.30 18.04 -11.31
C ALA A 14 26.53 16.52 -11.27
N LEU A 15 26.80 15.90 -12.43
CA LEU A 15 27.18 14.49 -12.48
C LEU A 15 28.54 14.23 -11.81
N ARG A 16 29.54 15.10 -12.04
CA ARG A 16 30.87 15.00 -11.41
C ARG A 16 30.81 15.07 -9.89
N ASP A 17 30.02 15.98 -9.31
CA ASP A 17 29.87 16.10 -7.85
C ASP A 17 29.29 14.80 -7.25
N LEU A 18 28.30 14.21 -7.91
CA LEU A 18 27.73 12.92 -7.51
C LEU A 18 28.77 11.77 -7.63
N GLU A 19 29.58 11.78 -8.68
CA GLU A 19 30.71 10.85 -8.88
C GLU A 19 31.77 10.98 -7.79
N GLU A 20 32.11 12.20 -7.34
CA GLU A 20 33.06 12.42 -6.24
C GLU A 20 32.52 11.89 -4.90
N LEU A 21 31.25 12.16 -4.57
CA LEU A 21 30.62 11.65 -3.36
C LEU A 21 30.70 10.10 -3.27
N ILE A 22 30.47 9.41 -4.39
CA ILE A 22 30.63 7.95 -4.47
C ILE A 22 32.09 7.51 -4.74
N ARG A 23 32.97 8.42 -5.16
CA ARG A 23 34.38 8.23 -5.61
C ARG A 23 34.54 7.26 -6.79
N LYS A 24 33.56 7.21 -7.69
CA LYS A 24 33.52 6.32 -8.86
C LYS A 24 32.59 6.90 -9.94
N PRO A 25 32.82 6.62 -11.23
CA PRO A 25 31.95 7.10 -12.29
C PRO A 25 30.54 6.49 -12.26
N ILE A 26 29.56 7.25 -12.74
CA ILE A 26 28.17 6.88 -12.94
C ILE A 26 28.00 6.53 -14.43
N PRO A 27 27.91 5.24 -14.80
CA PRO A 27 27.93 4.84 -16.21
C PRO A 27 26.66 5.29 -16.93
N ARG A 28 26.80 5.71 -18.21
CA ARG A 28 25.66 5.86 -19.11
C ARG A 28 24.97 4.50 -19.29
N VAL A 29 23.64 4.48 -19.28
CA VAL A 29 22.81 3.30 -19.49
C VAL A 29 21.69 3.61 -20.48
N GLU A 30 21.39 2.65 -21.37
CA GLU A 30 20.30 2.76 -22.34
C GLU A 30 18.93 2.64 -21.65
N ASP A 31 18.84 1.76 -20.66
CA ASP A 31 17.62 1.41 -19.91
C ASP A 31 17.86 1.44 -18.40
N ILE A 32 16.92 2.03 -17.65
CA ILE A 32 16.88 1.95 -16.18
C ILE A 32 15.86 0.91 -15.74
N LYS A 33 16.33 -0.06 -14.95
CA LYS A 33 15.58 -1.16 -14.33
C LYS A 33 15.91 -1.19 -12.83
N GLU A 34 15.14 -1.92 -12.02
CA GLU A 34 15.26 -1.89 -10.54
C GLU A 34 16.67 -2.21 -9.98
N SER A 35 17.51 -2.90 -10.74
CA SER A 35 18.90 -3.24 -10.37
C SER A 35 19.98 -2.44 -11.13
N THR A 36 19.57 -1.46 -11.95
CA THR A 36 20.48 -0.53 -12.63
C THR A 36 21.17 0.37 -11.61
N PHE A 37 22.36 0.86 -11.96
CA PHE A 37 22.98 2.05 -11.38
C PHE A 37 23.69 2.73 -12.54
N GLY A 38 23.49 4.02 -12.70
CA GLY A 38 23.90 4.76 -13.88
C GLY A 38 22.96 5.94 -14.17
N VAL A 39 23.23 6.60 -15.29
CA VAL A 39 22.50 7.76 -15.80
C VAL A 39 22.00 7.47 -17.22
N LYS A 40 20.75 7.81 -17.53
CA LYS A 40 20.25 7.85 -18.90
C LYS A 40 20.41 9.26 -19.44
N ILE A 41 20.93 9.33 -20.67
CA ILE A 41 21.11 10.58 -21.41
C ILE A 41 20.38 10.39 -22.74
N ASP A 42 19.39 11.22 -23.02
CA ASP A 42 18.63 11.24 -24.27
C ASP A 42 18.95 12.52 -25.03
N GLY A 43 19.43 12.39 -26.28
CA GLY A 43 20.17 13.47 -26.92
C GLY A 43 21.44 13.79 -26.11
N ASP A 44 21.59 15.05 -25.72
CA ASP A 44 22.71 15.59 -24.94
C ASP A 44 22.40 15.74 -23.44
N HIS A 45 21.17 15.46 -23.00
CA HIS A 45 20.66 15.79 -21.66
C HIS A 45 20.43 14.58 -20.75
N ILE A 46 20.72 14.73 -19.46
CA ILE A 46 20.48 13.76 -18.40
C ILE A 46 18.98 13.70 -18.07
N THR A 47 18.31 12.66 -18.57
CA THR A 47 16.85 12.48 -18.42
C THR A 47 16.46 11.56 -17.28
N MET A 48 17.33 10.65 -16.82
CA MET A 48 17.04 9.74 -15.70
C MET A 48 18.30 9.40 -14.89
N LEU A 49 18.18 9.32 -13.57
CA LEU A 49 19.31 9.09 -12.67
C LEU A 49 18.98 8.04 -11.60
N MET A 50 19.73 6.92 -11.62
CA MET A 50 19.52 5.76 -10.73
C MET A 50 20.68 5.59 -9.76
N LEU A 51 20.45 6.04 -8.53
CA LEU A 51 21.41 6.09 -7.42
C LEU A 51 20.87 5.41 -6.15
N ASP A 52 20.00 4.40 -6.29
CA ASP A 52 19.42 3.65 -5.17
C ASP A 52 20.51 3.01 -4.28
N GLY A 53 20.42 3.29 -2.98
CA GLY A 53 21.44 2.98 -1.97
C GLY A 53 21.68 1.49 -1.74
N LYS A 54 20.76 0.61 -2.18
CA LYS A 54 21.01 -0.84 -2.28
C LYS A 54 22.01 -1.16 -3.38
N VAL A 55 21.85 -0.57 -4.56
CA VAL A 55 22.73 -0.80 -5.72
C VAL A 55 24.08 -0.11 -5.50
N LEU A 56 24.08 1.12 -4.98
CA LEU A 56 25.30 1.81 -4.54
C LEU A 56 26.09 1.00 -3.50
N LYS A 57 25.44 0.46 -2.46
CA LYS A 57 26.15 -0.35 -1.45
C LYS A 57 26.73 -1.62 -2.08
N LYS A 58 26.00 -2.26 -3.01
CA LYS A 58 26.44 -3.48 -3.70
C LYS A 58 27.60 -3.26 -4.68
N LYS A 59 27.59 -2.19 -5.48
CA LYS A 59 28.63 -1.90 -6.49
C LYS A 59 29.82 -1.10 -5.93
N MET A 60 29.53 -0.16 -5.02
CA MET A 60 30.46 0.92 -4.61
C MET A 60 30.77 0.93 -3.11
N GLY A 61 30.18 0.03 -2.31
CA GLY A 61 30.41 -0.06 -0.86
C GLY A 61 29.82 1.09 -0.02
N LYS A 62 29.14 2.05 -0.66
CA LYS A 62 28.64 3.30 -0.06
C LYS A 62 27.12 3.45 -0.17
N LYS A 63 26.58 4.40 0.60
CA LYS A 63 25.27 5.03 0.38
C LYS A 63 25.48 6.56 0.37
N LEU A 64 24.63 7.29 -0.33
CA LEU A 64 24.65 8.76 -0.30
C LEU A 64 24.22 9.27 1.09
N LYS A 65 24.97 10.24 1.62
CA LYS A 65 24.70 10.94 2.89
C LYS A 65 24.11 12.34 2.67
N ILE A 66 24.45 12.96 1.55
CA ILE A 66 24.01 14.26 1.07
C ILE A 66 23.75 14.16 -0.43
N LEU A 67 22.99 15.11 -0.97
CA LEU A 67 23.04 15.51 -2.38
C LEU A 67 23.82 16.84 -2.45
N PRO A 68 24.55 17.13 -3.54
CA PRO A 68 25.12 18.45 -3.78
C PRO A 68 24.02 19.43 -4.25
N GLU A 69 24.19 20.73 -4.05
CA GLU A 69 23.27 21.75 -4.58
C GLU A 69 23.23 21.75 -6.12
N SER A 70 24.32 21.35 -6.78
CA SER A 70 24.40 21.16 -8.24
C SER A 70 23.40 20.14 -8.78
N ILE A 71 22.76 19.29 -7.95
CA ILE A 71 21.69 18.39 -8.40
C ILE A 71 20.59 19.15 -9.16
N GLY A 72 20.29 20.40 -8.78
CA GLY A 72 19.28 21.24 -9.43
C GLY A 72 19.62 21.66 -10.86
N ASN A 73 20.87 21.53 -11.28
CA ASN A 73 21.30 21.82 -12.66
C ASN A 73 20.77 20.79 -13.66
N LEU A 74 20.36 19.60 -13.18
CA LEU A 74 19.76 18.54 -14.01
C LEU A 74 18.32 18.88 -14.42
N THR A 75 18.09 20.09 -14.95
CA THR A 75 16.74 20.62 -15.24
C THR A 75 15.95 19.75 -16.22
N SER A 76 16.64 18.97 -17.05
CA SER A 76 16.12 17.97 -18.00
C SER A 76 15.67 16.65 -17.36
N LEU A 77 15.93 16.43 -16.07
CA LEU A 77 15.73 15.16 -15.38
C LEU A 77 14.24 14.86 -15.17
N SER A 78 13.79 13.72 -15.71
CA SER A 78 12.41 13.23 -15.64
C SER A 78 12.20 12.19 -14.53
N LEU A 79 13.17 11.30 -14.26
CA LEU A 79 13.07 10.26 -13.22
C LEU A 79 14.30 10.26 -12.29
N LEU A 80 14.10 10.43 -10.98
CA LEU A 80 15.16 10.41 -9.96
C LEU A 80 14.92 9.32 -8.90
N PHE A 81 15.86 8.36 -8.81
CA PHE A 81 15.80 7.23 -7.90
C PHE A 81 16.94 7.31 -6.86
N LEU A 82 16.59 7.54 -5.60
CA LEU A 82 17.49 7.76 -4.47
C LEU A 82 17.11 6.92 -3.24
N ARG A 83 16.28 5.88 -3.40
CA ARG A 83 15.74 5.06 -2.32
C ARG A 83 16.86 4.31 -1.58
N ASP A 84 16.58 3.95 -0.32
CA ASP A 84 17.46 3.11 0.51
C ASP A 84 18.87 3.72 0.71
N ASN A 85 19.03 5.05 0.59
CA ASN A 85 20.26 5.77 0.94
C ASN A 85 20.29 6.14 2.45
N ILE A 86 21.09 7.14 2.85
CA ILE A 86 21.13 7.70 4.21
C ILE A 86 21.14 9.24 4.19
N LEU A 87 20.42 9.83 3.22
CA LEU A 87 20.23 11.28 3.11
C LEU A 87 19.47 11.82 4.33
N LYS A 88 19.93 12.93 4.91
CA LYS A 88 19.26 13.66 6.01
C LYS A 88 18.41 14.85 5.56
N THR A 89 18.83 15.48 4.47
CA THR A 89 18.22 16.67 3.87
C THR A 89 18.10 16.48 2.36
N ILE A 90 17.26 17.30 1.74
CA ILE A 90 17.23 17.54 0.30
C ILE A 90 17.62 19.01 0.11
N PRO A 91 18.51 19.36 -0.84
CA PRO A 91 18.86 20.75 -1.14
C PRO A 91 17.68 21.52 -1.73
N GLU A 92 17.62 22.84 -1.54
CA GLU A 92 16.54 23.68 -2.09
C GLU A 92 16.60 23.76 -3.63
N SER A 93 17.77 23.53 -4.21
CA SER A 93 17.94 23.39 -5.67
C SER A 93 17.13 22.24 -6.28
N ILE A 94 16.58 21.30 -5.48
CA ILE A 94 15.70 20.25 -5.98
C ILE A 94 14.49 20.81 -6.74
N GLY A 95 14.00 22.01 -6.38
CA GLY A 95 12.88 22.65 -7.06
C GLY A 95 13.18 23.11 -8.50
N ASN A 96 14.45 23.16 -8.90
CA ASN A 96 14.86 23.53 -10.26
C ASN A 96 14.59 22.40 -11.28
N LEU A 97 14.35 21.17 -10.79
CA LEU A 97 14.07 19.97 -11.60
C LEU A 97 12.65 19.99 -12.20
N THR A 98 12.27 21.07 -12.87
CA THR A 98 10.89 21.31 -13.33
C THR A 98 10.36 20.27 -14.33
N SER A 99 11.25 19.53 -15.02
CA SER A 99 10.93 18.37 -15.88
C SER A 99 10.56 17.08 -15.13
N LEU A 100 10.72 17.03 -13.80
CA LEU A 100 10.69 15.80 -13.03
C LEU A 100 9.28 15.22 -12.88
N GLU A 101 9.08 14.00 -13.37
CA GLU A 101 7.82 13.25 -13.30
C GLU A 101 7.78 12.23 -12.16
N TYR A 102 8.94 11.71 -11.74
CA TYR A 102 9.06 10.67 -10.72
C TYR A 102 10.21 10.97 -9.76
N LEU A 103 9.92 10.96 -8.45
CA LEU A 103 10.90 11.24 -7.40
C LEU A 103 10.79 10.23 -6.25
N ASN A 104 11.87 9.49 -6.01
CA ASN A 104 11.89 8.42 -5.00
C ASN A 104 13.02 8.61 -3.96
N PHE A 105 12.64 9.11 -2.79
CA PHE A 105 13.47 9.24 -1.59
C PHE A 105 13.19 8.18 -0.52
N ARG A 106 12.41 7.13 -0.82
CA ARG A 106 11.94 6.15 0.17
C ARG A 106 13.09 5.52 0.97
N SER A 107 12.88 5.30 2.28
CA SER A 107 13.84 4.61 3.15
C SER A 107 15.20 5.33 3.33
N ASN A 108 15.20 6.67 3.37
CA ASN A 108 16.37 7.50 3.72
C ASN A 108 16.38 7.84 5.22
N LYS A 109 16.92 9.00 5.62
CA LYS A 109 16.92 9.55 6.98
C LYS A 109 16.44 11.01 6.97
N LEU A 110 15.58 11.37 6.02
CA LEU A 110 15.09 12.74 5.83
C LEU A 110 14.24 13.19 7.03
N GLU A 111 14.57 14.34 7.60
CA GLU A 111 13.83 14.94 8.72
C GLU A 111 12.94 16.13 8.29
N VAL A 112 13.14 16.67 7.09
CA VAL A 112 12.38 17.78 6.47
C VAL A 112 12.35 17.57 4.95
N ILE A 113 11.29 18.04 4.27
CA ILE A 113 11.25 18.25 2.81
C ILE A 113 11.27 19.77 2.56
N PRO A 114 12.12 20.28 1.65
CA PRO A 114 12.25 21.71 1.36
C PRO A 114 10.99 22.29 0.68
N GLU A 115 10.72 23.59 0.86
CA GLU A 115 9.53 24.25 0.28
C GLU A 115 9.61 24.40 -1.26
N SER A 116 10.82 24.39 -1.81
CA SER A 116 11.08 24.28 -3.25
C SER A 116 10.47 23.03 -3.91
N ILE A 117 10.07 21.99 -3.15
CA ILE A 117 9.41 20.80 -3.70
C ILE A 117 8.15 21.17 -4.50
N GLY A 118 7.41 22.22 -4.12
CA GLY A 118 6.21 22.66 -4.81
C GLY A 118 6.42 23.26 -6.20
N ASN A 119 7.67 23.45 -6.62
CA ASN A 119 8.03 23.90 -7.97
C ASN A 119 7.96 22.78 -9.01
N LEU A 120 7.90 21.51 -8.59
CA LEU A 120 7.91 20.33 -9.47
C LEU A 120 6.53 20.08 -10.13
N LYS A 121 6.07 21.02 -10.95
CA LYS A 121 4.70 21.04 -11.53
C LYS A 121 4.35 19.83 -12.38
N LEU A 122 5.34 19.13 -12.94
CA LEU A 122 5.14 17.92 -13.76
C LEU A 122 5.21 16.61 -12.96
N LEU A 123 5.47 16.67 -11.65
CA LEU A 123 5.64 15.49 -10.80
C LEU A 123 4.33 14.68 -10.71
N LYS A 124 4.40 13.41 -11.13
CA LYS A 124 3.27 12.47 -11.17
C LYS A 124 3.32 11.49 -9.99
N THR A 125 4.52 11.11 -9.55
CA THR A 125 4.72 10.15 -8.45
C THR A 125 5.82 10.62 -7.49
N LEU A 126 5.50 10.66 -6.20
CA LEU A 126 6.41 11.08 -5.13
C LEU A 126 6.45 10.01 -4.02
N LEU A 127 7.63 9.43 -3.77
CA LEU A 127 7.83 8.44 -2.71
C LEU A 127 8.76 8.97 -1.61
N LEU A 128 8.18 9.23 -0.45
CA LEU A 128 8.83 9.81 0.72
C LEU A 128 8.82 8.89 1.95
N GLY A 129 8.03 7.81 1.94
CA GLY A 129 7.84 6.94 3.09
C GLY A 129 9.11 6.30 3.67
N SER A 130 9.02 5.85 4.92
CA SER A 130 10.13 5.28 5.70
C SER A 130 11.27 6.29 5.97
N ASN A 131 10.92 7.57 6.14
CA ASN A 131 11.79 8.68 6.56
C ASN A 131 11.26 9.33 7.86
N PRO A 132 12.08 9.87 8.78
CA PRO A 132 11.61 10.50 10.02
C PRO A 132 11.08 11.95 9.86
N LEU A 133 10.16 12.20 8.92
CA LEU A 133 9.77 13.55 8.47
C LEU A 133 8.97 14.40 9.46
N LYS A 134 8.12 13.80 10.30
CA LYS A 134 7.16 14.49 11.23
C LYS A 134 6.04 15.31 10.56
N SER A 135 6.36 16.09 9.52
CA SER A 135 5.43 16.88 8.71
C SER A 135 5.83 16.86 7.23
N ILE A 136 5.01 17.47 6.38
CA ILE A 136 5.33 17.80 4.98
C ILE A 136 4.99 19.28 4.74
N PRO A 137 5.72 19.99 3.86
CA PRO A 137 5.59 21.43 3.66
C PRO A 137 4.26 21.85 3.02
N GLU A 138 3.82 23.09 3.25
CA GLU A 138 2.59 23.63 2.65
C GLU A 138 2.71 23.77 1.11
N SER A 139 3.92 23.90 0.57
CA SER A 139 4.17 23.77 -0.86
C SER A 139 3.83 22.39 -1.46
N ILE A 140 3.53 21.34 -0.68
CA ILE A 140 3.13 20.04 -1.25
C ILE A 140 1.90 20.18 -2.15
N GLY A 141 0.92 21.02 -1.76
CA GLY A 141 -0.29 21.29 -2.54
C GLY A 141 -0.06 21.96 -3.90
N ASN A 142 1.14 22.48 -4.15
CA ASN A 142 1.51 23.12 -5.41
C ASN A 142 1.83 22.12 -6.54
N LEU A 143 1.85 20.81 -6.24
CA LEU A 143 2.13 19.71 -7.17
C LEU A 143 0.87 19.28 -7.97
N SER A 144 0.37 20.18 -8.82
CA SER A 144 -0.90 20.00 -9.54
C SER A 144 -1.00 18.74 -10.44
N SER A 145 0.13 18.19 -10.90
CA SER A 145 0.17 16.95 -11.70
C SER A 145 0.20 15.64 -10.89
N LEU A 146 0.33 15.72 -9.55
CA LEU A 146 0.62 14.57 -8.71
C LEU A 146 -0.54 13.58 -8.68
N LYS A 147 -0.25 12.31 -8.97
CA LYS A 147 -1.22 11.20 -9.04
C LYS A 147 -1.02 10.22 -7.90
N GLU A 148 0.21 10.06 -7.41
CA GLU A 148 0.55 9.08 -6.38
C GLU A 148 1.53 9.66 -5.35
N LEU A 149 1.13 9.63 -4.08
CA LEU A 149 1.93 10.10 -2.94
C LEU A 149 2.08 8.98 -1.90
N TYR A 150 3.32 8.53 -1.70
CA TYR A 150 3.66 7.45 -0.78
C TYR A 150 4.46 7.97 0.42
N LEU A 151 3.78 8.18 1.54
CA LEU A 151 4.35 8.65 2.80
C LEU A 151 4.49 7.54 3.86
N THR A 152 3.95 6.33 3.61
CA THR A 152 4.02 5.12 4.46
C THR A 152 5.20 5.08 5.45
N GLY A 153 4.93 5.30 6.74
CA GLY A 153 5.93 5.26 7.80
C GLY A 153 6.88 6.46 7.79
N ALA A 154 6.35 7.65 7.47
CA ALA A 154 7.06 8.94 7.53
C ALA A 154 7.09 9.55 8.96
N LYS A 155 6.46 8.88 9.92
CA LYS A 155 6.22 9.34 11.30
C LYS A 155 5.41 10.65 11.37
N LEU A 156 4.55 10.91 10.39
CA LEU A 156 3.77 12.15 10.32
C LEU A 156 2.80 12.25 11.50
N THR A 157 2.73 13.42 12.14
CA THR A 157 1.73 13.70 13.19
C THR A 157 0.52 14.47 12.66
N MET A 158 0.68 15.17 11.53
CA MET A 158 -0.38 15.92 10.85
C MET A 158 -0.10 16.00 9.34
N LEU A 159 -1.07 16.52 8.58
CA LEU A 159 -0.93 16.95 7.19
C LEU A 159 -1.16 18.47 7.09
N PRO A 160 -0.53 19.17 6.13
CA PRO A 160 -0.86 20.56 5.79
C PRO A 160 -2.26 20.68 5.17
N GLU A 161 -2.88 21.84 5.28
CA GLU A 161 -4.20 22.10 4.64
C GLU A 161 -4.07 22.25 3.11
N SER A 162 -2.88 22.53 2.58
CA SER A 162 -2.66 22.47 1.14
C SER A 162 -2.76 21.07 0.54
N ILE A 163 -2.81 19.99 1.34
CA ILE A 163 -2.93 18.62 0.81
C ILE A 163 -4.15 18.48 -0.12
N GLY A 164 -5.26 19.17 0.19
CA GLY A 164 -6.48 19.16 -0.62
C GLY A 164 -6.34 19.81 -2.01
N ASN A 165 -5.29 20.58 -2.26
CA ASN A 165 -5.04 21.22 -3.55
C ASN A 165 -4.55 20.23 -4.62
N LEU A 166 -4.19 19.00 -4.23
CA LEU A 166 -3.72 17.93 -5.12
C LEU A 166 -4.88 17.30 -5.92
N SER A 167 -5.55 18.11 -6.74
CA SER A 167 -6.74 17.74 -7.52
C SER A 167 -6.53 16.56 -8.50
N SER A 168 -5.29 16.30 -8.91
CA SER A 168 -4.90 15.14 -9.74
C SER A 168 -4.71 13.82 -8.96
N LEU A 169 -4.67 13.86 -7.63
CA LEU A 169 -4.21 12.73 -6.80
C LEU A 169 -5.19 11.56 -6.85
N ARG A 170 -4.67 10.35 -7.07
CA ARG A 170 -5.43 9.09 -7.21
C ARG A 170 -5.07 8.09 -6.12
N TYR A 171 -3.86 8.15 -5.59
CA TYR A 171 -3.36 7.27 -4.55
C TYR A 171 -2.63 8.07 -3.47
N LEU A 172 -3.07 7.90 -2.22
CA LEU A 172 -2.42 8.46 -1.03
C LEU A 172 -2.21 7.34 0.00
N SER A 173 -0.96 7.11 0.41
CA SER A 173 -0.62 6.15 1.47
C SER A 173 0.16 6.81 2.59
N LEU A 174 -0.41 6.71 3.78
CA LEU A 174 -0.02 7.31 5.06
C LEU A 174 -0.04 6.23 6.16
N GLU A 175 0.26 4.97 5.82
CA GLU A 175 0.15 3.86 6.77
C GLU A 175 1.39 3.74 7.66
N ASN A 176 1.22 3.38 8.94
CA ASN A 176 2.28 3.30 9.96
C ASN A 176 2.86 4.67 10.33
N ASP A 177 2.03 5.71 10.26
CA ASP A 177 2.35 7.08 10.68
C ASP A 177 1.86 7.34 12.12
N GLN A 178 1.68 8.59 12.52
CA GLN A 178 1.23 8.98 13.87
C GLN A 178 0.11 10.03 13.82
N LEU A 179 -0.68 10.03 12.74
CA LEU A 179 -1.77 10.98 12.52
C LEU A 179 -2.88 10.77 13.57
N THR A 180 -3.25 11.85 14.27
CA THR A 180 -4.40 11.88 15.20
C THR A 180 -5.67 12.43 14.57
N THR A 181 -5.52 13.27 13.54
CA THR A 181 -6.60 13.86 12.74
C THR A 181 -6.24 13.90 11.26
N LEU A 182 -7.21 14.28 10.42
CA LEU A 182 -6.99 14.69 9.03
C LEU A 182 -7.51 16.12 8.86
N PRO A 183 -6.88 16.93 7.99
CA PRO A 183 -7.37 18.26 7.64
C PRO A 183 -8.71 18.19 6.88
N GLU A 184 -9.57 19.21 7.01
CA GLU A 184 -10.86 19.25 6.30
C GLU A 184 -10.66 19.41 4.77
N SER A 185 -9.53 19.95 4.33
CA SER A 185 -9.14 19.94 2.92
C SER A 185 -8.98 18.54 2.32
N ILE A 186 -8.90 17.46 3.11
CA ILE A 186 -8.80 16.09 2.58
C ILE A 186 -9.95 15.75 1.64
N GLY A 187 -11.15 16.29 1.88
CA GLY A 187 -12.32 16.10 1.02
C GLY A 187 -12.23 16.74 -0.37
N ASN A 188 -11.28 17.65 -0.59
CA ASN A 188 -11.09 18.34 -1.88
C ASN A 188 -10.36 17.46 -2.91
N LEU A 189 -9.82 16.31 -2.50
CA LEU A 189 -9.12 15.34 -3.36
C LEU A 189 -10.10 14.56 -4.27
N SER A 190 -10.81 15.27 -5.14
CA SER A 190 -11.90 14.76 -5.99
C SER A 190 -11.49 13.62 -6.93
N SER A 191 -10.22 13.50 -7.30
CA SER A 191 -9.66 12.40 -8.11
C SER A 191 -9.31 11.14 -7.31
N LEU A 192 -9.31 11.17 -5.97
CA LEU A 192 -8.71 10.15 -5.13
C LEU A 192 -9.45 8.82 -5.23
N ARG A 193 -8.72 7.72 -5.46
CA ARG A 193 -9.27 6.36 -5.64
C ARG A 193 -8.85 5.41 -4.53
N THR A 194 -7.68 5.62 -3.96
CA THR A 194 -7.13 4.80 -2.88
C THR A 194 -6.57 5.70 -1.78
N LEU A 195 -7.08 5.52 -0.56
CA LEU A 195 -6.63 6.21 0.65
C LEU A 195 -6.28 5.16 1.70
N LEU A 196 -4.99 5.07 2.04
CA LEU A 196 -4.47 4.13 3.03
C LEU A 196 -3.95 4.89 4.25
N LEU A 197 -4.60 4.67 5.39
CA LEU A 197 -4.41 5.35 6.68
C LEU A 197 -4.19 4.35 7.83
N GLY A 198 -3.92 3.08 7.52
CA GLY A 198 -3.81 2.03 8.52
C GLY A 198 -2.60 2.17 9.46
N GLU A 199 -2.70 1.68 10.69
CA GLU A 199 -1.70 1.82 11.75
C GLU A 199 -1.37 3.31 12.03
N ASN A 200 -2.38 4.07 12.46
CA ASN A 200 -2.29 5.48 12.90
C ASN A 200 -3.01 5.64 14.25
N ARG A 201 -3.34 6.88 14.65
CA ARG A 201 -4.04 7.21 15.90
C ARG A 201 -5.30 8.07 15.66
N LEU A 202 -5.95 7.89 14.51
CA LEU A 202 -7.13 8.68 14.15
C LEU A 202 -8.28 8.35 15.10
N GLU A 203 -8.73 9.33 15.89
CA GLU A 203 -9.89 9.18 16.79
C GLU A 203 -11.22 9.49 16.09
N VAL A 204 -11.16 10.38 15.09
CA VAL A 204 -12.27 10.83 14.24
C VAL A 204 -11.82 10.99 12.78
N LEU A 205 -12.79 11.07 11.87
CA LEU A 205 -12.58 11.52 10.49
C LEU A 205 -13.38 12.81 10.25
N PRO A 206 -12.86 13.76 9.46
CA PRO A 206 -13.57 15.00 9.13
C PRO A 206 -14.83 14.71 8.30
N GLU A 207 -15.87 15.53 8.45
CA GLU A 207 -17.13 15.36 7.68
C GLU A 207 -16.91 15.61 6.18
N THR A 208 -15.88 16.36 5.78
CA THR A 208 -15.45 16.45 4.38
C THR A 208 -14.97 15.13 3.76
N ILE A 209 -14.66 14.08 4.53
CA ILE A 209 -14.24 12.78 3.97
C ILE A 209 -15.30 12.22 2.99
N GLY A 210 -16.58 12.49 3.25
CA GLY A 210 -17.70 12.10 2.38
C GLY A 210 -17.72 12.80 1.01
N ASN A 211 -16.87 13.80 0.77
CA ASN A 211 -16.74 14.47 -0.53
C ASN A 211 -15.91 13.70 -1.56
N LEU A 212 -15.18 12.66 -1.13
CA LEU A 212 -14.30 11.84 -1.97
C LEU A 212 -15.06 10.89 -2.93
N LYS A 213 -15.81 11.45 -3.89
CA LYS A 213 -16.71 10.70 -4.79
C LYS A 213 -16.01 9.66 -5.67
N SER A 214 -14.72 9.83 -5.93
CA SER A 214 -13.90 8.88 -6.70
C SER A 214 -13.33 7.72 -5.89
N LEU A 215 -13.47 7.74 -4.55
CA LEU A 215 -12.78 6.82 -3.66
C LEU A 215 -13.32 5.40 -3.80
N ARG A 216 -12.42 4.43 -3.99
CA ARG A 216 -12.74 3.00 -4.21
C ARG A 216 -12.20 2.11 -3.09
N VAL A 217 -11.04 2.46 -2.53
CA VAL A 217 -10.39 1.71 -1.45
C VAL A 217 -10.05 2.66 -0.29
N LEU A 218 -10.54 2.33 0.90
CA LEU A 218 -10.27 3.05 2.14
C LEU A 218 -9.83 2.07 3.23
N ARG A 219 -8.57 2.20 3.68
CA ARG A 219 -8.01 1.38 4.77
C ARG A 219 -7.73 2.26 5.98
N LEU A 220 -8.45 1.99 7.07
CA LEU A 220 -8.40 2.67 8.37
C LEU A 220 -8.02 1.72 9.51
N VAL A 221 -7.56 0.50 9.16
CA VAL A 221 -7.17 -0.58 10.09
C VAL A 221 -6.17 -0.11 11.13
N GLY A 222 -6.30 -0.49 12.40
CA GLY A 222 -5.32 -0.09 13.41
C GLY A 222 -5.33 1.42 13.66
N ASN A 223 -6.47 1.93 14.12
CA ASN A 223 -6.67 3.33 14.51
C ASN A 223 -7.51 3.39 15.79
N ASP A 224 -7.79 4.60 16.27
CA ASP A 224 -8.51 4.85 17.51
C ASP A 224 -10.00 5.21 17.28
N LEU A 225 -10.53 5.04 16.06
CA LEU A 225 -11.86 5.50 15.65
C LEU A 225 -12.95 4.87 16.51
N THR A 226 -13.89 5.69 16.99
CA THR A 226 -15.08 5.23 17.75
C THR A 226 -16.35 5.20 16.91
N THR A 227 -16.40 5.99 15.83
CA THR A 227 -17.54 6.13 14.92
C THR A 227 -17.07 6.51 13.51
N LEU A 228 -17.99 6.68 12.56
CA LEU A 228 -17.75 7.28 11.25
C LEU A 228 -18.70 8.47 11.04
N PRO A 229 -18.27 9.52 10.30
CA PRO A 229 -19.07 10.73 10.06
C PRO A 229 -20.37 10.44 9.30
N GLU A 230 -21.35 11.32 9.44
CA GLU A 230 -22.65 11.22 8.76
C GLU A 230 -22.49 11.28 7.24
N SER A 231 -21.57 12.10 6.75
CA SER A 231 -21.23 12.22 5.34
C SER A 231 -20.65 10.96 4.71
N PHE A 232 -20.19 9.98 5.51
CA PHE A 232 -19.51 8.79 5.01
C PHE A 232 -20.40 7.97 4.06
N LYS A 233 -21.73 8.03 4.24
CA LYS A 233 -22.74 7.49 3.32
C LYS A 233 -22.62 8.02 1.88
N ASN A 234 -22.02 9.20 1.70
CA ASN A 234 -21.89 9.89 0.43
C ASN A 234 -20.66 9.44 -0.40
N LEU A 235 -19.90 8.44 0.05
CA LEU A 235 -18.76 7.81 -0.64
C LEU A 235 -19.23 6.84 -1.73
N THR A 236 -19.95 7.36 -2.73
CA THR A 236 -20.73 6.56 -3.70
C THR A 236 -19.92 5.62 -4.61
N SER A 237 -18.59 5.75 -4.69
CA SER A 237 -17.72 4.83 -5.44
C SER A 237 -17.01 3.77 -4.58
N LEU A 238 -17.20 3.76 -3.25
CA LEU A 238 -16.36 2.96 -2.35
C LEU A 238 -16.67 1.46 -2.48
N LYS A 239 -15.65 0.67 -2.81
CA LYS A 239 -15.72 -0.79 -3.04
C LYS A 239 -15.13 -1.60 -1.90
N SER A 240 -14.06 -1.12 -1.29
CA SER A 240 -13.33 -1.86 -0.25
C SER A 240 -13.06 -0.98 0.96
N LEU A 241 -13.59 -1.41 2.11
CA LEU A 241 -13.50 -0.69 3.39
C LEU A 241 -12.91 -1.62 4.46
N PHE A 242 -11.82 -1.17 5.09
CA PHE A 242 -11.13 -1.92 6.15
C PHE A 242 -11.02 -1.07 7.42
N LEU A 243 -11.76 -1.47 8.46
CA LEU A 243 -11.96 -0.78 9.74
C LEU A 243 -11.50 -1.61 10.96
N TRP A 244 -11.09 -2.87 10.79
CA TRP A 244 -10.70 -3.74 11.91
C TRP A 244 -9.52 -3.18 12.73
N ARG A 245 -9.40 -3.57 14.00
CA ARG A 245 -8.55 -2.90 15.00
C ARG A 245 -8.85 -1.39 15.10
N ASN A 246 -10.10 -1.06 15.44
CA ASN A 246 -10.55 0.26 15.87
C ASN A 246 -11.41 0.13 17.14
N LYS A 247 -11.82 1.26 17.73
CA LYS A 247 -12.72 1.33 18.90
C LYS A 247 -14.21 1.34 18.51
N ILE A 248 -14.54 1.07 17.25
CA ILE A 248 -15.90 0.96 16.70
C ILE A 248 -16.59 -0.26 17.32
N LYS A 249 -17.57 -0.02 18.20
CA LYS A 249 -18.31 -1.10 18.91
C LYS A 249 -19.45 -1.69 18.09
N GLU A 250 -20.06 -0.88 17.23
CA GLU A 250 -21.20 -1.25 16.37
C GLU A 250 -20.93 -0.73 14.96
N LEU A 251 -21.32 -1.50 13.94
CA LEU A 251 -21.09 -1.14 12.54
C LEU A 251 -21.89 0.14 12.18
N PRO A 252 -21.24 1.28 11.81
CA PRO A 252 -21.94 2.55 11.71
C PRO A 252 -23.03 2.57 10.62
N LYS A 253 -24.17 3.20 10.90
CA LYS A 253 -25.34 3.26 10.00
C LYS A 253 -25.03 3.85 8.61
N ALA A 254 -23.98 4.65 8.48
CA ALA A 254 -23.48 5.16 7.21
C ALA A 254 -22.92 4.05 6.28
N VAL A 255 -22.34 2.98 6.82
CA VAL A 255 -21.78 1.86 6.03
C VAL A 255 -22.88 1.07 5.32
N ILE A 256 -24.08 0.98 5.93
CA ILE A 256 -25.27 0.32 5.36
C ILE A 256 -25.75 1.03 4.07
N GLN A 257 -25.38 2.29 3.87
CA GLN A 257 -25.81 3.14 2.75
C GLN A 257 -24.77 3.17 1.60
N LEU A 258 -23.67 2.41 1.71
CA LEU A 258 -22.64 2.32 0.68
C LEU A 258 -23.01 1.30 -0.40
N GLU A 259 -23.87 1.70 -1.34
CA GLU A 259 -24.41 0.82 -2.39
C GLU A 259 -23.34 0.19 -3.31
N SER A 260 -22.21 0.86 -3.49
CA SER A 260 -21.06 0.37 -4.29
C SER A 260 -20.12 -0.60 -3.56
N LEU A 261 -20.36 -0.88 -2.26
CA LEU A 261 -19.43 -1.67 -1.45
C LEU A 261 -19.41 -3.14 -1.90
N GLN A 262 -18.22 -3.75 -1.87
CA GLN A 262 -17.97 -5.12 -2.34
C GLN A 262 -17.15 -5.94 -1.32
N THR A 263 -16.40 -5.26 -0.45
CA THR A 263 -15.59 -5.87 0.61
C THR A 263 -15.60 -5.02 1.87
N LEU A 264 -15.96 -5.63 2.99
CA LEU A 264 -15.89 -5.05 4.32
C LEU A 264 -15.05 -5.94 5.26
N ARG A 265 -14.15 -5.34 6.02
CA ARG A 265 -13.57 -5.96 7.23
C ARG A 265 -13.66 -4.94 8.36
N TRP A 266 -14.37 -5.23 9.45
CA TRP A 266 -14.59 -4.27 10.52
C TRP A 266 -14.31 -4.84 11.92
N ASP A 267 -14.38 -6.16 12.07
CA ASP A 267 -13.94 -6.92 13.24
C ASP A 267 -12.63 -7.68 12.95
N GLU A 268 -12.04 -8.34 13.96
CA GLU A 268 -10.81 -9.12 13.83
C GLU A 268 -11.03 -10.56 13.29
N SER A 269 -12.19 -10.89 12.71
CA SER A 269 -12.42 -12.23 12.16
C SER A 269 -11.50 -12.51 10.95
N GLU A 270 -10.98 -13.74 10.86
CA GLU A 270 -10.08 -14.12 9.76
C GLU A 270 -10.75 -14.03 8.38
N THR A 271 -12.07 -14.25 8.33
CA THR A 271 -12.89 -14.27 7.12
C THR A 271 -13.32 -12.88 6.69
N PRO A 272 -12.80 -12.34 5.57
CA PRO A 272 -13.23 -11.04 5.06
C PRO A 272 -14.67 -11.13 4.57
N ILE A 273 -15.50 -10.12 4.86
CA ILE A 273 -16.86 -10.08 4.33
C ILE A 273 -16.79 -9.62 2.87
N THR A 274 -16.55 -10.57 1.97
CA THR A 274 -16.47 -10.38 0.51
C THR A 274 -17.74 -10.85 -0.18
N TYR A 275 -18.32 -9.99 -1.00
CA TYR A 275 -19.50 -10.31 -1.81
C TYR A 275 -19.12 -10.40 -3.28
N LYS A 276 -19.48 -11.50 -3.94
CA LYS A 276 -19.48 -11.56 -5.40
C LYS A 276 -20.64 -10.69 -5.88
N ALA A 277 -20.33 -9.61 -6.58
CA ALA A 277 -21.32 -8.85 -7.32
C ALA A 277 -21.80 -9.68 -8.52
N SER A 278 -22.79 -10.55 -8.29
CA SER A 278 -23.76 -10.85 -9.34
C SER A 278 -24.45 -9.54 -9.72
N VAL A 279 -24.84 -9.42 -10.99
CA VAL A 279 -25.28 -8.13 -11.58
C VAL A 279 -26.65 -7.66 -11.05
N GLU A 280 -27.30 -8.46 -10.19
CA GLU A 280 -28.73 -8.35 -9.89
C GLU A 280 -29.06 -8.03 -8.41
N GLU A 281 -28.16 -8.24 -7.44
CA GLU A 281 -28.51 -8.14 -5.99
C GLU A 281 -27.55 -7.32 -5.09
N PRO A 282 -27.66 -5.98 -5.08
CA PRO A 282 -27.15 -5.12 -3.99
C PRO A 282 -27.82 -5.42 -2.62
N THR A 283 -28.99 -6.04 -2.64
CA THR A 283 -29.73 -6.59 -1.50
C THR A 283 -28.91 -7.54 -0.64
N SER A 284 -28.01 -8.32 -1.24
CA SER A 284 -27.17 -9.30 -0.55
C SER A 284 -26.26 -8.68 0.51
N LEU A 285 -25.51 -7.62 0.16
CA LEU A 285 -24.65 -6.90 1.10
C LEU A 285 -25.48 -6.28 2.23
N ARG A 286 -26.60 -5.62 1.88
CA ARG A 286 -27.47 -4.98 2.88
C ARG A 286 -28.11 -6.00 3.83
N SER A 287 -28.51 -7.18 3.35
CA SER A 287 -29.13 -8.21 4.19
C SER A 287 -28.14 -8.81 5.20
N SER A 288 -26.90 -9.07 4.80
CA SER A 288 -25.84 -9.59 5.66
C SER A 288 -25.24 -8.53 6.61
N VAL A 289 -25.07 -7.28 6.16
CA VAL A 289 -24.74 -6.14 7.04
C VAL A 289 -25.81 -5.93 8.11
N MET A 290 -27.10 -5.98 7.72
CA MET A 290 -28.22 -5.97 8.67
C MET A 290 -28.30 -7.26 9.50
N GLY A 291 -27.67 -8.36 9.06
CA GLY A 291 -27.53 -9.61 9.79
C GLY A 291 -26.56 -9.48 10.96
N GLU A 292 -25.36 -8.94 10.72
CA GLU A 292 -24.39 -8.67 11.79
C GLU A 292 -24.90 -7.61 12.78
N LEU A 293 -25.55 -6.54 12.28
CA LEU A 293 -26.20 -5.54 13.13
C LEU A 293 -27.28 -6.14 14.05
N LYS A 294 -27.98 -7.19 13.62
CA LYS A 294 -28.95 -7.92 14.46
C LYS A 294 -28.30 -8.87 15.47
N LYS A 295 -26.99 -9.16 15.34
CA LYS A 295 -26.21 -9.89 16.35
C LYS A 295 -25.59 -8.94 17.38
N THR A 296 -25.19 -7.74 16.97
CA THR A 296 -24.63 -6.73 17.89
C THR A 296 -25.69 -6.01 18.71
N LEU A 297 -26.91 -5.85 18.17
CA LEU A 297 -28.05 -5.32 18.91
C LEU A 297 -28.74 -6.40 19.77
N PRO A 298 -29.07 -6.14 21.05
CA PRO A 298 -29.71 -7.12 21.93
C PRO A 298 -31.20 -7.32 21.58
N PHE A 299 -31.48 -8.14 20.57
CA PHE A 299 -32.85 -8.43 20.12
C PHE A 299 -33.54 -9.52 20.96
N ASN A 300 -34.47 -9.08 21.81
CA ASN A 300 -35.48 -9.95 22.41
C ASN A 300 -36.52 -10.40 21.35
N LYS A 301 -37.13 -11.59 21.49
CA LYS A 301 -37.86 -12.27 20.41
C LYS A 301 -39.39 -12.33 20.58
N THR A 302 -40.11 -11.64 19.69
CA THR A 302 -41.53 -11.87 19.30
C THR A 302 -41.69 -11.35 17.84
N SER A 303 -41.90 -12.20 16.81
CA SER A 303 -43.18 -12.79 16.32
C SER A 303 -44.12 -11.74 15.66
N VAL A 304 -44.64 -11.84 14.41
CA VAL A 304 -44.81 -12.98 13.44
C VAL A 304 -44.62 -12.48 11.98
N ASN A 305 -44.44 -13.41 11.01
CA ASN A 305 -44.32 -13.16 9.55
C ASN A 305 -45.53 -12.43 8.90
N LYS A 306 -45.25 -11.49 7.96
CA LYS A 306 -45.77 -11.46 6.56
C LYS A 306 -45.13 -10.32 5.72
N PRO A 307 -45.10 -10.39 4.36
CA PRO A 307 -44.39 -9.43 3.52
C PRO A 307 -45.30 -8.33 2.94
N ILE A 308 -45.07 -7.06 3.29
CA ILE A 308 -45.72 -5.86 2.71
C ILE A 308 -44.67 -4.75 2.49
N SER A 309 -44.96 -3.80 1.60
CA SER A 309 -44.03 -2.83 1.00
C SER A 309 -43.45 -1.76 1.93
N LEU A 310 -42.20 -1.36 1.66
CA LEU A 310 -41.47 -0.26 2.30
C LEU A 310 -41.96 1.12 1.82
N ARG A 311 -43.21 1.51 2.13
CA ARG A 311 -43.74 2.85 1.79
C ARG A 311 -44.83 3.42 2.72
N SER A 312 -44.53 3.57 4.01
CA SER A 312 -45.23 4.49 4.93
C SER A 312 -44.42 4.70 6.23
N ALA A 313 -44.85 5.68 7.04
CA ALA A 313 -44.38 5.96 8.41
C ALA A 313 -42.87 6.30 8.59
N VAL A 314 -42.53 7.54 8.26
CA VAL A 314 -41.71 8.36 9.18
C VAL A 314 -42.69 9.02 10.18
N MET A 315 -42.24 9.27 11.41
CA MET A 315 -42.95 9.90 12.55
C MET A 315 -43.72 9.00 13.53
N SER A 316 -43.83 9.55 14.75
CA SER A 316 -44.56 9.13 15.98
C SER A 316 -44.01 8.01 16.86
N ASP A 317 -43.42 8.47 17.97
CA ASP A 317 -43.66 8.05 19.36
C ASP A 317 -43.32 6.61 19.83
N LEU A 318 -42.39 6.55 20.79
CA LEU A 318 -42.77 6.18 22.17
C LEU A 318 -41.72 6.68 23.19
N LYS A 319 -42.20 7.18 24.33
CA LYS A 319 -41.41 7.59 25.52
C LYS A 319 -41.55 6.53 26.61
N GLU A 320 -40.62 6.59 27.58
CA GLU A 320 -40.67 5.91 28.90
C GLU A 320 -40.60 4.36 28.82
N ALA A 321 -40.13 3.62 29.83
CA ALA A 321 -39.74 3.96 31.20
C ALA A 321 -38.48 3.19 31.69
N LEU A 322 -37.93 3.64 32.83
CA LEU A 322 -37.03 2.91 33.75
C LEU A 322 -37.83 2.66 35.07
N PRO A 323 -37.57 1.65 35.93
CA PRO A 323 -36.37 1.68 36.79
C PRO A 323 -35.82 0.34 37.43
N LEU A 324 -34.62 0.38 38.05
CA LEU A 324 -34.03 -0.60 39.03
C LEU A 324 -33.75 -2.03 38.45
N GLN A 325 -33.37 -3.11 39.18
CA GLN A 325 -32.19 -3.45 40.04
C GLN A 325 -31.88 -4.98 39.86
N LYS A 326 -30.85 -5.71 40.40
CA LYS A 326 -29.80 -5.49 41.43
C LYS A 326 -28.60 -6.47 41.28
N SER A 327 -27.48 -6.15 41.95
CA SER A 327 -26.35 -6.98 42.50
C SER A 327 -26.18 -8.49 42.25
N GLY A 328 -24.93 -8.93 42.02
CA GLY A 328 -24.46 -10.31 42.32
C GLY A 328 -22.97 -10.58 41.95
N ASN A 329 -22.11 -10.85 42.95
CA ASN A 329 -20.70 -11.28 42.77
C ASN A 329 -20.54 -12.79 43.02
N TYR A 330 -19.62 -13.46 42.31
CA TYR A 330 -18.85 -14.60 42.85
C TYR A 330 -17.47 -14.74 42.16
N LEU A 331 -16.50 -15.33 42.88
CA LEU A 331 -15.11 -15.57 42.46
C LEU A 331 -14.80 -17.07 42.52
N GLN A 332 -13.96 -17.57 41.61
CA GLN A 332 -13.25 -18.85 41.76
C GLN A 332 -11.88 -18.82 41.06
N LYS A 333 -11.00 -19.77 41.40
CA LYS A 333 -9.58 -19.85 40.98
C LYS A 333 -9.38 -20.91 39.86
N PRO A 334 -8.30 -20.81 39.06
CA PRO A 334 -7.98 -21.78 38.01
C PRO A 334 -7.34 -23.08 38.55
N ASP A 335 -7.39 -24.12 37.72
CA ASP A 335 -6.95 -25.49 38.03
C ASP A 335 -5.53 -25.81 37.49
N VAL A 336 -4.94 -26.93 37.93
CA VAL A 336 -3.49 -27.20 37.83
C VAL A 336 -3.09 -28.00 36.57
N GLU A 337 -3.99 -28.79 35.99
CA GLU A 337 -3.67 -29.76 34.92
C GLU A 337 -3.13 -29.10 33.63
N GLU A 338 -3.64 -27.91 33.26
CA GLU A 338 -3.23 -27.20 32.03
C GLU A 338 -1.72 -26.88 31.98
N THR A 339 -1.06 -26.83 33.14
CA THR A 339 0.38 -26.59 33.24
C THR A 339 1.20 -27.73 32.63
N ARG A 340 0.74 -28.99 32.78
CA ARG A 340 1.55 -30.19 32.51
C ARG A 340 1.58 -30.56 31.02
N GLU A 341 0.47 -30.37 30.32
CA GLU A 341 0.40 -30.59 28.87
C GLU A 341 1.25 -29.59 28.09
N ARG A 342 1.26 -28.31 28.54
CA ARG A 342 2.06 -27.22 27.95
C ARG A 342 3.56 -27.47 28.01
N GLU A 343 4.07 -28.23 28.99
CA GLU A 343 5.48 -28.63 29.04
C GLU A 343 5.78 -29.80 28.08
N ILE A 344 4.90 -30.81 28.03
CA ILE A 344 5.01 -31.95 27.11
C ILE A 344 5.04 -31.47 25.65
N GLU A 345 4.22 -30.47 25.29
CA GLU A 345 4.21 -29.95 23.92
C GLU A 345 5.42 -29.04 23.60
N LYS A 346 5.90 -28.24 24.57
CA LYS A 346 7.14 -27.47 24.42
C LYS A 346 8.32 -28.37 24.02
N GLU A 347 8.49 -29.49 24.73
CA GLU A 347 9.65 -30.35 24.51
C GLU A 347 9.52 -31.17 23.20
N LYS A 348 8.29 -31.54 22.78
CA LYS A 348 8.03 -32.08 21.42
C LYS A 348 8.47 -31.12 20.32
N ARG A 349 8.02 -29.85 20.37
CA ARG A 349 8.36 -28.82 19.38
C ARG A 349 9.88 -28.56 19.29
N LYS A 350 10.59 -28.70 20.42
CA LYS A 350 12.05 -28.57 20.54
C LYS A 350 12.80 -29.68 19.78
N VAL A 351 12.31 -30.92 19.87
CA VAL A 351 12.86 -32.09 19.15
C VAL A 351 12.64 -31.98 17.64
N GLU A 352 11.52 -31.40 17.18
CA GLU A 352 11.30 -31.14 15.76
C GLU A 352 12.21 -30.03 15.22
N LEU A 353 12.44 -28.97 16.00
CA LEU A 353 13.29 -27.85 15.59
C LEU A 353 14.74 -28.27 15.27
N GLU A 354 15.33 -29.19 16.03
CA GLU A 354 16.67 -29.71 15.71
C GLU A 354 16.67 -30.65 14.50
N LYS A 355 15.62 -31.46 14.28
CA LYS A 355 15.48 -32.26 13.05
C LYS A 355 15.46 -31.38 11.80
N VAL A 356 14.81 -30.21 11.87
CA VAL A 356 14.78 -29.23 10.77
C VAL A 356 16.16 -28.58 10.56
N LYS A 357 16.89 -28.24 11.64
CA LYS A 357 18.25 -27.68 11.54
C LYS A 357 19.24 -28.66 10.91
N ASP A 358 19.18 -29.94 11.28
CA ASP A 358 20.05 -30.97 10.69
C ASP A 358 19.65 -31.36 9.25
N ALA A 359 18.38 -31.21 8.88
CA ALA A 359 17.99 -31.28 7.46
C ALA A 359 18.59 -30.12 6.65
N LEU A 360 18.53 -28.88 7.16
CA LEU A 360 19.08 -27.69 6.50
C LEU A 360 20.60 -27.74 6.35
N LYS A 361 21.34 -28.32 7.31
CA LYS A 361 22.79 -28.56 7.19
C LYS A 361 23.17 -29.53 6.06
N LYS A 362 22.29 -30.46 5.68
CA LYS A 362 22.57 -31.49 4.67
C LYS A 362 22.38 -30.99 3.23
N THR A 363 21.60 -29.93 3.01
CA THR A 363 21.34 -29.35 1.67
C THR A 363 22.38 -28.29 1.30
N ASN A 364 23.57 -28.74 0.88
CA ASN A 364 24.71 -27.87 0.58
C ASN A 364 24.63 -27.17 -0.79
N GLN A 365 23.61 -26.33 -1.02
CA GLN A 365 23.43 -25.55 -2.25
C GLN A 365 23.07 -24.08 -1.95
N VAL A 366 24.10 -23.22 -1.87
CA VAL A 366 23.97 -21.77 -1.75
C VAL A 366 24.45 -21.08 -3.03
N LYS A 367 23.50 -20.67 -3.90
CA LYS A 367 23.54 -19.51 -4.83
C LYS A 367 22.46 -19.63 -5.91
N PHE A 368 21.37 -18.88 -5.76
CA PHE A 368 20.89 -17.92 -6.77
C PHE A 368 19.73 -17.11 -6.15
N LEU A 369 19.88 -15.79 -6.07
CA LEU A 369 18.93 -14.91 -5.36
C LEU A 369 18.11 -14.07 -6.35
N VAL A 370 16.82 -14.36 -6.43
CA VAL A 370 15.77 -13.40 -6.82
C VAL A 370 15.12 -12.88 -5.52
N ASN A 371 14.68 -11.62 -5.50
CA ASN A 371 14.34 -10.85 -4.30
C ASN A 371 13.59 -11.63 -3.19
N ILE A 372 14.34 -12.06 -2.16
CA ILE A 372 13.79 -12.51 -0.88
C ILE A 372 13.56 -11.26 -0.02
N THR A 373 12.38 -10.66 -0.18
CA THR A 373 11.82 -9.72 0.81
C THR A 373 10.35 -10.02 1.10
N GLU A 374 9.57 -10.44 0.10
CA GLU A 374 8.14 -10.79 0.29
C GLU A 374 7.96 -12.23 0.82
N LEU A 375 8.92 -13.13 0.54
CA LEU A 375 8.85 -14.53 0.96
C LEU A 375 9.15 -14.77 2.45
N GLU A 376 9.80 -13.84 3.15
CA GLU A 376 10.01 -13.95 4.60
C GLU A 376 8.76 -13.53 5.38
N ASP A 377 8.03 -12.51 4.91
CA ASP A 377 6.69 -12.20 5.43
C ASP A 377 5.70 -13.35 5.16
N ILE A 378 5.70 -13.96 3.97
CA ILE A 378 4.88 -15.16 3.69
C ILE A 378 5.22 -16.32 4.65
N LYS A 379 6.50 -16.55 4.97
CA LYS A 379 6.90 -17.54 5.99
C LYS A 379 6.44 -17.18 7.40
N LYS A 380 6.32 -15.89 7.72
CA LYS A 380 5.79 -15.39 9.00
C LYS A 380 4.28 -15.62 9.14
N TYR A 381 3.54 -15.75 8.03
CA TYR A 381 2.14 -16.17 8.01
C TYR A 381 1.93 -17.70 7.96
N ALA A 382 2.98 -18.49 7.71
CA ALA A 382 2.89 -19.95 7.63
C ALA A 382 2.68 -20.66 8.99
N SER A 383 2.66 -19.93 10.10
CA SER A 383 2.41 -20.44 11.45
C SER A 383 0.95 -20.30 11.92
N ILE A 384 0.00 -20.08 10.99
CA ILE A 384 -1.45 -19.96 11.24
C ILE A 384 -2.20 -21.02 10.39
N SER A 385 -3.39 -21.43 10.86
CA SER A 385 -3.99 -22.74 10.60
C SER A 385 -4.28 -23.09 9.12
N HIS A 386 -4.45 -24.39 8.88
CA HIS A 386 -4.17 -25.01 7.58
C HIS A 386 -5.29 -24.96 6.53
N GLN A 387 -6.46 -24.39 6.85
CA GLN A 387 -7.62 -24.32 5.94
C GLN A 387 -7.78 -22.98 5.22
N THR A 388 -7.56 -21.84 5.89
CA THR A 388 -7.78 -20.49 5.34
C THR A 388 -6.81 -20.14 4.19
N GLN A 389 -5.69 -20.85 4.08
CA GLN A 389 -4.60 -20.56 3.14
C GLN A 389 -4.97 -20.73 1.66
N SER A 390 -5.98 -21.54 1.33
CA SER A 390 -6.18 -22.02 -0.05
C SER A 390 -6.72 -20.93 -1.00
N GLU A 391 -7.83 -20.26 -0.67
CA GLU A 391 -8.48 -19.35 -1.63
C GLU A 391 -7.70 -18.05 -1.87
N PHE A 392 -7.07 -17.46 -0.84
CA PHE A 392 -6.29 -16.22 -1.02
C PHE A 392 -5.07 -16.45 -1.92
N ILE A 393 -4.33 -17.55 -1.70
CA ILE A 393 -3.19 -17.94 -2.53
C ILE A 393 -3.64 -18.31 -3.95
N ARG A 394 -4.72 -19.10 -4.09
CA ARG A 394 -5.34 -19.39 -5.40
C ARG A 394 -5.76 -18.10 -6.12
N SER A 395 -6.30 -17.10 -5.41
CA SER A 395 -6.74 -15.82 -5.98
C SER A 395 -5.56 -15.03 -6.54
N SER A 396 -4.54 -14.73 -5.74
CA SER A 396 -3.37 -13.98 -6.21
C SER A 396 -2.57 -14.72 -7.29
N ILE A 397 -2.59 -16.06 -7.31
CA ILE A 397 -2.01 -16.84 -8.43
C ILE A 397 -2.87 -16.72 -9.69
N ARG A 398 -4.21 -16.84 -9.61
CA ARG A 398 -5.12 -16.62 -10.75
C ARG A 398 -5.00 -15.21 -11.32
N GLU A 399 -4.88 -14.20 -10.47
CA GLU A 399 -4.68 -12.81 -10.85
C GLU A 399 -3.33 -12.60 -11.57
N LYS A 400 -2.26 -13.22 -11.07
CA LYS A 400 -0.94 -13.27 -11.76
C LYS A 400 -1.00 -13.98 -13.11
N ILE A 401 -1.78 -15.05 -13.22
CA ILE A 401 -2.00 -15.80 -14.47
C ILE A 401 -2.80 -14.96 -15.46
N SER A 402 -3.90 -14.34 -15.02
CA SER A 402 -4.72 -13.45 -15.84
C SER A 402 -3.89 -12.31 -16.43
N PHE A 403 -3.05 -11.65 -15.62
CA PHE A 403 -2.13 -10.60 -16.08
C PHE A 403 -1.06 -11.08 -17.09
N LEU A 404 -0.75 -12.37 -17.12
CA LEU A 404 0.17 -12.99 -18.10
C LEU A 404 -0.57 -13.46 -19.37
N GLU A 405 -1.84 -13.86 -19.27
CA GLU A 405 -2.67 -14.35 -20.37
C GLU A 405 -3.38 -13.21 -21.12
N GLU A 406 -3.73 -12.11 -20.44
CA GLU A 406 -4.25 -10.86 -21.01
C GLU A 406 -3.28 -10.18 -21.99
N LYS A 407 -2.00 -10.57 -21.98
CA LYS A 407 -0.93 -9.96 -22.82
C LYS A 407 -0.56 -10.73 -24.08
N LEU A 408 -1.20 -11.86 -24.38
CA LEU A 408 -1.19 -12.55 -25.69
C LEU A 408 -2.09 -13.80 -25.60
N THR A 409 -3.06 -13.96 -26.50
CA THR A 409 -3.84 -15.21 -26.51
C THR A 409 -2.97 -16.40 -26.93
N PRO A 410 -3.30 -17.64 -26.53
CA PRO A 410 -2.51 -18.83 -26.89
C PRO A 410 -2.41 -19.11 -28.39
N GLN A 411 -3.22 -18.45 -29.21
CA GLN A 411 -3.26 -18.60 -30.67
C GLN A 411 -2.29 -17.62 -31.34
N GLU A 412 -2.39 -16.33 -31.02
CA GLU A 412 -1.42 -15.29 -31.42
C GLU A 412 0.01 -15.63 -30.96
N PHE A 413 0.17 -16.22 -29.77
CA PHE A 413 1.48 -16.63 -29.24
C PHE A 413 2.16 -17.73 -30.10
N LYS A 414 1.39 -18.61 -30.74
CA LYS A 414 1.94 -19.62 -31.67
C LYS A 414 2.39 -19.00 -32.99
N GLU A 415 1.58 -18.13 -33.57
CA GLU A 415 1.89 -17.43 -34.83
C GLU A 415 3.13 -16.53 -34.67
N LYS A 416 3.26 -15.87 -33.51
CA LYS A 416 4.41 -15.02 -33.20
C LYS A 416 5.72 -15.82 -33.05
N ILE A 417 5.66 -17.04 -32.52
CA ILE A 417 6.82 -17.96 -32.47
C ILE A 417 7.16 -18.54 -33.85
N ALA A 418 6.17 -18.72 -34.73
CA ALA A 418 6.42 -19.21 -36.09
C ALA A 418 7.17 -18.20 -36.99
N ASN A 419 7.05 -16.89 -36.69
CA ASN A 419 7.59 -15.82 -37.54
C ASN A 419 8.87 -15.14 -37.01
N ASP A 420 9.10 -15.07 -35.69
CA ASP A 420 10.30 -14.41 -35.13
C ASP A 420 11.55 -15.32 -35.20
N LYS A 421 12.39 -15.14 -36.23
CA LYS A 421 13.72 -15.77 -36.35
C LYS A 421 14.79 -15.19 -35.41
N GLU A 422 14.44 -14.92 -34.15
CA GLU A 422 15.36 -14.41 -33.12
C GLU A 422 15.50 -15.39 -31.95
N GLU A 423 16.57 -16.18 -31.99
CA GLU A 423 16.94 -17.21 -31.01
C GLU A 423 16.89 -16.73 -29.56
N LYS A 424 17.20 -15.45 -29.33
CA LYS A 424 17.18 -14.80 -28.00
C LYS A 424 15.76 -14.61 -27.45
N LYS A 425 14.79 -14.20 -28.28
CA LYS A 425 13.37 -14.16 -27.92
C LYS A 425 12.82 -15.57 -27.71
N GLU A 426 13.25 -16.52 -28.55
CA GLU A 426 12.81 -17.92 -28.45
C GLU A 426 13.25 -18.55 -27.12
N GLN A 427 14.48 -18.31 -26.67
CA GLN A 427 14.97 -18.72 -25.34
C GLN A 427 14.18 -18.07 -24.21
N GLU A 428 13.88 -16.77 -24.28
CA GLU A 428 13.11 -16.08 -23.24
C GLU A 428 11.65 -16.58 -23.16
N ASN A 429 11.02 -16.83 -24.31
CA ASN A 429 9.68 -17.42 -24.38
C ASN A 429 9.67 -18.89 -23.88
N LYS A 430 10.69 -19.69 -24.20
CA LYS A 430 10.89 -21.04 -23.65
C LYS A 430 11.08 -21.03 -22.12
N LEU A 431 11.71 -19.99 -21.57
CA LEU A 431 11.86 -19.80 -20.12
C LEU A 431 10.52 -19.45 -19.45
N ARG A 432 9.80 -18.45 -19.97
CA ARG A 432 8.47 -18.03 -19.48
C ARG A 432 7.45 -19.19 -19.53
N LEU A 433 7.49 -20.01 -20.59
CA LEU A 433 6.65 -21.21 -20.70
C LEU A 433 6.95 -22.25 -19.61
N LYS A 434 8.23 -22.47 -19.26
CA LYS A 434 8.61 -23.35 -18.13
C LYS A 434 8.14 -22.80 -16.79
N GLU A 435 8.09 -21.49 -16.60
CA GLU A 435 7.57 -20.87 -15.37
C GLU A 435 6.04 -20.99 -15.27
N LEU A 436 5.31 -20.71 -16.35
CA LEU A 436 3.86 -20.98 -16.44
C LEU A 436 3.52 -22.46 -16.16
N GLN A 437 4.32 -23.40 -16.67
CA GLN A 437 4.16 -24.83 -16.37
C GLN A 437 4.44 -25.17 -14.90
N LYS A 438 5.46 -24.56 -14.27
CA LYS A 438 5.70 -24.71 -12.82
C LYS A 438 4.53 -24.17 -12.00
N ILE A 439 4.04 -22.95 -12.30
CA ILE A 439 2.92 -22.31 -11.60
C ILE A 439 1.65 -23.15 -11.73
N ARG A 440 1.29 -23.61 -12.95
CA ARG A 440 0.15 -24.50 -13.17
C ARG A 440 0.30 -25.87 -12.47
N LYS A 441 1.53 -26.38 -12.31
CA LYS A 441 1.82 -27.61 -11.53
C LYS A 441 1.77 -27.41 -10.01
N ILE A 442 1.98 -26.19 -9.51
CA ILE A 442 1.74 -25.82 -8.12
C ILE A 442 0.23 -25.65 -7.87
N LEU A 443 -0.50 -25.04 -8.80
CA LEU A 443 -1.97 -24.88 -8.72
C LEU A 443 -2.67 -26.25 -8.59
N ARG A 444 -2.34 -27.22 -9.45
CA ARG A 444 -2.80 -28.63 -9.38
C ARG A 444 -2.30 -29.45 -8.17
N LYS A 445 -1.63 -28.81 -7.21
CA LYS A 445 -1.25 -29.37 -5.90
C LYS A 445 -1.85 -28.60 -4.72
N LEU A 446 -2.50 -27.49 -4.99
CA LEU A 446 -3.25 -26.66 -4.05
C LEU A 446 -4.76 -26.78 -4.29
N GLU A 447 -5.15 -27.16 -5.50
CA GLU A 447 -6.41 -27.83 -5.88
C GLU A 447 -6.43 -29.27 -5.38
#